data_AF-A0A178WQI7-F1
#
_entry.id   AF-A0A178WQI7-F1
#
_cell.length_a   1.000
_cell.length_b   1.000
_cell.length_c   1.000
_cell.angle_alpha   90.00
_cell.angle_beta   90.00
_cell.angle_gamma   90.00
#
_symmetry.space_group_name_H-M   'P 1'
#
loop_
_entity.id
_entity.type
_entity.pdbx_description
1 polymer ?
#
loop_
_entity_poly.entity_id
_entity_poly.type
_entity_poly.pdbx_seq_one_letter_code
_entity_poly.pdbx_strand_id
1 'polypeptide(L)'
;MVAFGYDAQRKGELCNAGGKDSGLRLVENIKMLLGRTPDKTVDDAVTMGRHADLPERYLALFLKEVYQLAVADIAKAGYRENQIQVCITVPAVFSDHQKQMVREAAYAAGVSHDKGALILA
;
A
#
# COMPACT_ATOMS: atom_id res chain seq x y z
N MET A 1 -4.26 -5.34 14.63
CA MET A 1 -5.07 -5.90 13.52
C MET A 1 -5.16 -4.83 12.45
N VAL A 2 -4.70 -5.10 11.23
CA VAL A 2 -4.78 -4.15 10.09
C VAL A 2 -5.97 -4.56 9.23
N ALA A 3 -6.72 -3.59 8.71
CA ALA A 3 -7.82 -3.81 7.77
C ALA A 3 -7.51 -3.09 6.45
N PHE A 4 -8.03 -3.62 5.34
CA PHE A 4 -7.82 -3.07 4.00
C PHE A 4 -9.15 -2.91 3.27
N GLY A 5 -9.17 -2.07 2.22
CA GLY A 5 -10.33 -1.87 1.36
C GLY A 5 -11.58 -1.43 2.11
N TYR A 6 -12.73 -2.02 1.75
CA TYR A 6 -14.03 -1.67 2.34
C TYR A 6 -14.10 -1.86 3.85
N ASP A 7 -13.44 -2.89 4.39
CA ASP A 7 -13.41 -3.14 5.83
C ASP A 7 -12.66 -2.06 6.60
N ALA A 8 -11.60 -1.51 6.02
CA ALA A 8 -10.86 -0.38 6.60
C ALA A 8 -11.73 0.88 6.62
N GLN A 9 -12.37 1.18 5.49
CA GLN A 9 -13.25 2.34 5.36
C GLN A 9 -14.40 2.27 6.37
N ARG A 10 -15.14 1.15 6.40
CA ARG A 10 -16.25 0.92 7.33
C ARG A 10 -15.80 1.07 8.79
N LYS A 11 -14.65 0.50 9.16
CA LYS A 11 -14.11 0.62 10.53
C LYS A 11 -13.72 2.06 10.86
N GLY A 12 -13.12 2.80 9.92
CA GLY A 12 -12.78 4.21 10.08
C GLY A 12 -14.01 5.09 10.31
N GLU A 13 -15.04 4.94 9.47
CA GLU A 13 -16.32 5.66 9.59
C GLU A 13 -17.00 5.40 10.95
N LEU A 14 -17.05 4.14 11.39
CA LEU A 14 -17.60 3.76 12.69
C LEU A 14 -16.82 4.37 13.87
N CYS A 15 -15.50 4.50 13.76
CA CYS A 15 -14.68 5.12 14.80
C CYS A 15 -14.92 6.64 14.89
N ASN A 16 -15.07 7.31 13.73
CA ASN A 16 -15.38 8.74 13.68
C ASN A 16 -16.77 9.05 14.26
N ALA A 17 -17.75 8.16 14.09
CA ALA A 17 -19.09 8.31 14.64
C ALA A 17 -19.20 8.05 16.16
N GLY A 18 -18.25 7.30 16.74
CA GLY A 18 -18.33 6.79 18.11
C GLY A 18 -17.75 7.68 19.22
N GLY A 19 -17.09 8.81 18.87
CA GLY A 19 -16.59 9.81 19.82
C GLY A 19 -15.52 9.37 20.82
N LYS A 20 -15.11 8.09 20.83
CA LYS A 20 -14.01 7.56 21.64
C LYS A 20 -12.80 7.31 20.78
N ASP A 21 -11.65 7.81 21.24
CA ASP A 21 -10.34 7.54 20.64
C ASP A 21 -10.06 6.02 20.71
N SER A 22 -10.29 5.34 19.58
CA SER A 22 -10.16 3.89 19.47
C SER A 22 -8.72 3.45 19.24
N GLY A 23 -7.79 4.41 19.09
CA GLY A 23 -6.41 4.13 18.66
C GLY A 23 -6.31 3.58 17.23
N LEU A 24 -7.41 3.58 16.47
CA LEU A 24 -7.45 3.14 15.08
C LEU A 24 -7.24 4.34 14.16
N ARG A 25 -6.40 4.16 13.15
CA ARG A 25 -6.07 5.19 12.15
C ARG A 25 -6.47 4.70 10.76
N LEU A 26 -7.35 5.46 10.12
CA LEU A 26 -7.62 5.29 8.70
C LEU A 26 -6.53 6.02 7.90
N VAL A 27 -5.97 5.35 6.89
CA VAL A 27 -4.97 5.92 5.99
C VAL A 27 -5.53 5.83 4.58
N GLU A 28 -5.63 6.99 3.92
CA GLU A 28 -6.19 7.13 2.58
C GLU A 28 -5.23 7.86 1.66
N ASN A 29 -5.51 7.84 0.35
CA ASN A 29 -4.76 8.58 -0.66
C ASN A 29 -3.25 8.31 -0.66
N ILE A 30 -2.81 7.11 -0.23
CA ILE A 30 -1.39 6.72 -0.10
C ILE A 30 -0.59 7.05 -1.37
N LYS A 31 -1.18 6.80 -2.54
CA LYS A 31 -0.56 7.07 -3.84
C LYS A 31 -0.14 8.53 -4.03
N MET A 32 -0.90 9.48 -3.48
CA MET A 32 -0.63 10.92 -3.56
C MET A 32 0.49 11.35 -2.61
N LEU A 33 0.81 10.51 -1.62
CA LEU A 33 1.83 10.79 -0.61
C LEU A 33 3.21 10.22 -0.98
N LEU A 34 3.29 9.32 -1.97
CA LEU A 34 4.54 8.67 -2.38
C LEU A 34 5.60 9.69 -2.85
N GLY A 35 6.74 9.70 -2.16
CA GLY A 35 7.87 10.60 -2.49
C GLY A 35 7.64 12.07 -2.18
N ARG A 36 6.54 12.40 -1.49
CA ARG A 36 6.31 13.75 -1.01
C ARG A 36 7.18 13.95 0.24
N THR A 37 8.02 14.97 0.23
CA THR A 37 8.63 15.44 1.48
C THR A 37 7.53 15.99 2.38
N PRO A 38 7.40 15.53 3.64
CA PRO A 38 6.39 16.06 4.54
C PRO A 38 6.61 17.56 4.74
N ASP A 39 5.58 18.36 4.46
CA ASP A 39 5.57 19.79 4.71
C ASP A 39 5.01 20.02 6.11
N LYS A 40 5.90 20.35 7.04
CA LYS A 40 5.57 20.57 8.46
C LYS A 40 4.48 21.63 8.68
N THR A 41 4.25 22.54 7.71
CA THR A 41 3.24 23.61 7.86
C THR A 41 1.83 23.18 7.45
N VAL A 42 1.70 22.17 6.58
CA VAL A 42 0.43 21.66 6.06
C VAL A 42 0.06 20.33 6.73
N ASP A 43 1.06 19.50 7.01
CA ASP A 43 0.86 18.13 7.48
C ASP A 43 0.51 18.06 8.99
N ASP A 44 0.78 19.12 9.77
CA ASP A 44 0.30 19.24 11.16
C ASP A 44 -1.25 19.38 11.23
N ALA A 45 -1.89 19.89 10.18
CA ALA A 45 -3.36 20.01 10.10
C ALA A 45 -4.04 18.76 9.54
N VAL A 46 -3.33 17.97 8.71
CA VAL A 46 -3.86 16.74 8.08
C VAL A 46 -3.45 15.48 8.85
N THR A 47 -2.56 15.60 9.85
CA THR A 47 -1.96 14.42 10.49
C THR A 47 -1.84 14.57 12.00
N MET A 48 -2.99 14.51 12.70
CA MET A 48 -3.01 14.13 14.12
C MET A 48 -2.48 12.69 14.24
N GLY A 49 -1.21 12.54 14.62
CA GLY A 49 -0.63 11.24 14.95
C GLY A 49 0.87 11.18 14.72
N ARG A 50 1.64 11.47 15.78
CA ARG A 50 3.09 11.24 15.88
C ARG A 50 3.46 9.82 15.42
N HIS A 51 3.99 9.73 14.22
CA HIS A 51 5.22 9.05 13.81
C HIS A 51 5.27 9.19 12.29
N ALA A 52 6.45 9.49 11.76
CA ALA A 52 6.73 9.60 10.34
C ALA A 52 6.62 8.21 9.67
N ASP A 53 5.41 7.65 9.63
CA ASP A 53 5.16 6.41 8.91
C ASP A 53 5.21 6.74 7.43
N LEU A 54 6.32 6.32 6.82
CA LEU A 54 6.64 6.45 5.42
C LEU A 54 5.50 5.88 4.56
N PRO A 55 4.87 6.67 3.66
CA PRO A 55 3.83 6.22 2.72
C PRO A 55 4.15 4.91 2.00
N GLU A 56 5.44 4.67 1.77
CA GLU A 56 6.00 3.47 1.17
C GLU A 56 5.71 2.21 2.00
N ARG A 57 5.72 2.30 3.33
CA ARG A 57 5.36 1.19 4.23
C ARG A 57 3.90 0.80 4.08
N TYR A 58 3.00 1.77 4.01
CA TYR A 58 1.58 1.51 3.82
C TYR A 58 1.29 0.91 2.45
N LEU A 59 1.99 1.37 1.41
CA LEU A 59 1.93 0.75 0.10
C LEU A 59 2.37 -0.71 0.14
N ALA A 60 3.50 -1.02 0.78
CA ALA A 60 4.00 -2.40 0.90
C ALA A 60 3.01 -3.32 1.63
N LEU A 61 2.41 -2.84 2.74
CA LEU A 61 1.38 -3.59 3.47
C LEU A 61 0.14 -3.84 2.61
N PHE A 62 -0.32 -2.84 1.88
CA PHE A 62 -1.46 -2.99 0.97
C PHE A 62 -1.16 -3.97 -0.17
N LEU A 63 -0.01 -3.83 -0.84
CA LEU A 63 0.40 -4.74 -1.90
C LEU A 63 0.58 -6.17 -1.40
N LYS A 64 1.06 -6.35 -0.17
CA LYS A 64 1.19 -7.67 0.46
C LYS A 64 -0.16 -8.37 0.56
N GLU A 65 -1.18 -7.67 1.07
CA GLU A 65 -2.51 -8.24 1.20
C GLU A 65 -3.07 -8.65 -0.18
N VAL A 66 -3.00 -7.75 -1.15
CA VAL A 66 -3.49 -8.02 -2.51
C VAL A 66 -2.73 -9.18 -3.16
N TYR A 67 -1.41 -9.21 -3.02
CA TYR A 67 -0.56 -10.25 -3.60
C TYR A 67 -0.86 -11.62 -2.97
N GLN A 68 -0.98 -11.69 -1.65
CA GLN A 68 -1.29 -12.94 -0.94
C GLN A 68 -2.66 -13.50 -1.34
N LEU A 69 -3.67 -12.62 -1.47
CA LEU A 69 -4.99 -13.02 -1.96
C LEU A 69 -4.91 -13.56 -3.40
N ALA A 70 -4.19 -12.86 -4.28
CA ALA A 70 -4.02 -13.28 -5.67
C ALA A 70 -3.27 -14.61 -5.78
N VAL A 71 -2.15 -14.79 -5.07
CA VAL A 71 -1.38 -16.04 -5.05
C VAL A 71 -2.23 -17.20 -4.55
N ALA A 72 -2.98 -16.99 -3.46
CA ALA A 72 -3.86 -18.03 -2.91
C ALA A 72 -4.95 -18.44 -3.90
N ASP A 73 -5.49 -17.50 -4.68
CA ASP A 73 -6.53 -17.80 -5.66
C ASP A 73 -5.97 -18.47 -6.92
N ILE A 74 -4.84 -17.98 -7.45
CA ILE A 74 -4.12 -18.55 -8.57
C ILE A 74 -3.64 -19.97 -8.26
N ALA A 75 -3.23 -20.24 -7.02
CA ALA A 75 -2.83 -21.57 -6.57
C ALA A 75 -3.97 -22.60 -6.66
N LYS A 76 -5.23 -22.18 -6.46
CA LYS A 76 -6.40 -23.08 -6.65
C LYS A 76 -6.58 -23.52 -8.10
N ALA A 77 -6.07 -22.73 -9.05
CA ALA A 77 -6.03 -23.08 -10.47
C ALA A 77 -4.81 -23.96 -10.84
N GLY A 78 -3.97 -24.33 -9.87
CA GLY A 78 -2.85 -25.27 -10.06
C GLY A 78 -1.53 -24.62 -10.46
N TYR A 79 -1.43 -23.29 -10.47
CA TYR A 79 -0.18 -22.59 -10.75
C TYR A 79 0.66 -22.37 -9.49
N ARG A 80 1.98 -22.44 -9.63
CA ARG A 80 2.93 -22.13 -8.56
C ARG A 80 3.23 -20.63 -8.56
N GLU A 81 3.58 -20.10 -7.39
CA GLU A 81 3.93 -18.69 -7.22
C GLU A 81 5.07 -18.22 -8.15
N ASN A 82 6.07 -19.07 -8.38
CA ASN A 82 7.18 -18.77 -9.30
C ASN A 82 6.79 -18.75 -10.79
N GLN A 83 5.53 -19.02 -11.13
CA GLN A 83 4.98 -18.89 -12.48
C GLN A 83 4.19 -17.59 -12.65
N ILE A 84 4.07 -16.79 -11.59
CA ILE A 84 3.30 -15.54 -11.59
C ILE A 84 4.21 -14.38 -12.01
N GLN A 85 3.77 -13.63 -13.01
CA GLN A 85 4.35 -12.35 -13.38
C GLN A 85 3.38 -11.24 -12.99
N VAL A 86 3.89 -10.21 -12.32
CA VAL A 86 3.10 -9.11 -11.78
C VAL A 86 3.32 -7.86 -12.63
N CYS A 87 2.23 -7.24 -13.07
CA CYS A 87 2.24 -5.95 -13.71
C CYS A 87 1.53 -4.93 -12.80
N ILE A 88 2.23 -3.88 -12.39
CA ILE A 88 1.66 -2.79 -11.57
C ILE A 88 1.60 -1.54 -12.42
N THR A 89 0.41 -0.98 -12.58
CA THR A 89 0.22 0.28 -13.31
C THR A 89 0.56 1.48 -12.43
N VAL A 90 1.35 2.41 -12.97
CA VAL A 90 1.74 3.66 -12.30
C VAL A 90 1.38 4.87 -13.17
N PRO A 91 1.07 6.03 -12.58
CA PRO A 91 0.84 7.24 -13.37
C PRO A 91 2.06 7.59 -14.22
N ALA A 92 1.84 8.03 -15.46
CA ALA A 92 2.90 8.48 -16.36
C ALA A 92 3.73 9.63 -15.76
N VAL A 93 3.12 10.45 -14.89
CA VAL A 93 3.78 11.56 -14.19
C VAL A 93 4.71 11.14 -13.05
N PHE A 94 4.78 9.84 -12.71
CA PHE A 94 5.68 9.38 -11.66
C PHE A 94 7.14 9.53 -12.08
N SER A 95 7.92 10.15 -11.20
CA SER A 95 9.37 10.19 -11.28
C SER A 95 9.98 8.79 -11.15
N ASP A 96 11.24 8.62 -11.57
CA ASP A 96 11.94 7.34 -11.42
C ASP A 96 12.11 6.94 -9.96
N HIS A 97 12.28 7.92 -9.06
CA HIS A 97 12.27 7.68 -7.62
C HIS A 97 10.93 7.09 -7.14
N GLN A 98 9.80 7.65 -7.58
CA GLN A 98 8.46 7.12 -7.28
C GLN A 98 8.23 5.72 -7.84
N LYS A 99 8.68 5.46 -9.06
CA LYS A 99 8.65 4.11 -9.65
C LYS A 99 9.49 3.13 -8.83
N GLN A 100 10.68 3.55 -8.38
CA GLN A 100 11.53 2.69 -7.54
C GLN A 100 10.85 2.37 -6.22
N MET A 101 10.22 3.33 -5.55
CA MET A 101 9.48 3.06 -4.32
C MET A 101 8.33 2.05 -4.52
N VAL A 102 7.64 2.09 -5.66
CA VAL A 102 6.64 1.08 -6.01
C VAL A 102 7.28 -0.31 -6.18
N ARG A 103 8.47 -0.40 -6.81
CA ARG A 103 9.20 -1.68 -6.93
C ARG A 103 9.57 -2.23 -5.56
N GLU A 104 10.17 -1.42 -4.70
CA GLU A 104 10.58 -1.83 -3.35
C GLU A 104 9.37 -2.29 -2.52
N ALA A 105 8.24 -1.59 -2.64
CA ALA A 105 7.01 -2.00 -1.96
C ALA A 105 6.48 -3.35 -2.48
N ALA A 106 6.56 -3.60 -3.80
CA ALA A 106 6.18 -4.87 -4.40
C ALA A 106 7.09 -6.02 -3.96
N TYR A 107 8.40 -5.78 -3.88
CA TYR A 107 9.36 -6.76 -3.36
C TYR A 107 9.11 -7.06 -1.87
N ALA A 108 8.87 -6.03 -1.06
CA ALA A 108 8.50 -6.20 0.34
C ALA A 108 7.15 -6.93 0.53
N ALA A 109 6.26 -6.86 -0.47
CA ALA A 109 5.01 -7.59 -0.51
C ALA A 109 5.16 -9.09 -0.86
N GLY A 110 6.33 -9.51 -1.34
CA GLY A 110 6.64 -10.90 -1.69
C GLY A 110 6.79 -11.17 -3.19
N VAL A 111 6.65 -10.14 -4.05
CA VAL A 111 6.90 -10.32 -5.49
C VAL A 111 8.37 -10.68 -5.72
N SER A 112 8.63 -11.67 -6.57
CA SER A 112 10.00 -12.11 -6.87
C SER A 112 10.87 -10.99 -7.45
N HIS A 113 12.16 -11.03 -7.13
CA HIS A 113 13.19 -10.14 -7.68
C HIS A 113 13.72 -10.64 -9.03
N ASP A 114 13.27 -11.81 -9.49
CA ASP A 114 13.69 -12.39 -10.75
C ASP A 114 13.37 -11.45 -11.92
N LYS A 115 14.27 -11.43 -12.91
CA LYS A 115 14.10 -10.60 -14.09
C LYS A 115 12.80 -10.98 -14.82
N GLY A 116 11.89 -10.00 -14.93
CA GLY A 116 10.59 -10.18 -15.59
C GLY A 116 9.45 -10.64 -14.65
N ALA A 117 9.72 -10.89 -13.37
CA ALA A 117 8.67 -11.17 -12.39
C ALA A 117 7.83 -9.94 -12.04
N LEU A 118 8.42 -8.74 -12.15
CA LEU A 118 7.74 -7.45 -11.95
C LEU A 118 7.91 -6.53 -13.15
N ILE A 119 6.77 -6.05 -13.66
CA ILE A 119 6.67 -5.01 -14.68
C ILE A 119 5.95 -3.80 -14.06
N LEU A 120 6.49 -2.61 -14.28
CA LEU A 120 5.76 -1.36 -14.03
C LEU A 120 5.32 -0.80 -15.37
N ALA A 121 4.02 -0.49 -15.50
CA ALA A 121 3.39 -0.03 -16.74
C ALA A 121 2.75 1.35 -16.58
#